data_AF-M2R3M0-F1
#
_entry.id   AF-M2R3M0-F1
#
_cell.length_a   1.000
_cell.length_b   1.000
_cell.length_c   1.000
_cell.angle_alpha   90.00
_cell.angle_beta   90.00
_cell.angle_gamma   90.00
#
_symmetry.space_group_name_H-M   'P 1'
#
loop_
_entity.id
_entity.type
_entity.pdbx_description
1 polymer ?
#
loop_
_entity_poly.entity_id
_entity_poly.type
_entity_poly.pdbx_seq_one_letter_code
_entity_poly.pdbx_strand_id
1 'polypeptide(L)'
;LYAEGAKPGEVPSDDIHATGLERLQILGEKEGVEVFDLKPLDSSRIGTLADPIKVYSLAPERIIGCTGSPAESHELHWMNLTTEKVRRCPECGS
;
A
#
# COMPACT_ATOMS: atom_id res chain seq x y z
N LEU A 1 3.30 20.98 5.66
CA LEU A 1 4.45 20.82 4.74
C LEU A 1 4.26 21.83 3.61
N TYR A 2 5.10 22.86 3.56
CA TYR A 2 5.03 23.90 2.53
C TYR A 2 6.44 24.23 2.02
N ALA A 3 6.50 24.79 0.82
CA ALA A 3 7.72 25.21 0.16
C ALA A 3 7.98 26.72 0.35
N GLU A 4 9.14 27.21 -0.10
CA GLU A 4 9.52 28.62 0.04
C GLU A 4 8.72 29.57 -0.88
N GLY A 5 8.14 29.05 -1.97
CA GLY A 5 7.40 29.83 -2.97
C GLY A 5 8.30 30.45 -4.04
N ALA A 6 7.74 30.68 -5.22
CA ALA A 6 8.44 31.34 -6.34
C ALA A 6 8.48 32.87 -6.15
N LYS A 7 9.46 33.53 -6.78
CA LYS A 7 9.55 35.00 -6.76
C LYS A 7 8.51 35.63 -7.72
N PRO A 8 8.16 36.91 -7.53
CA PRO A 8 7.28 37.60 -8.45
C PRO A 8 7.80 37.57 -9.90
N GLY A 9 6.95 37.18 -10.84
CA GLY A 9 7.28 37.09 -12.27
C GLY A 9 7.85 35.74 -12.72
N GLU A 10 8.09 34.80 -11.79
CA GLU A 10 8.51 33.43 -12.11
C GLU A 10 7.31 32.48 -12.15
N VAL A 11 7.35 31.50 -13.05
CA VAL A 11 6.38 30.39 -13.05
C VAL A 11 6.88 29.34 -12.05
N PRO A 12 6.09 28.97 -11.04
CA PRO A 12 6.51 27.98 -10.05
C PRO A 12 6.60 26.57 -10.64
N SER A 13 7.58 25.79 -10.17
CA SER A 13 7.57 24.33 -10.31
C SER A 13 6.92 23.68 -9.07
N ASP A 14 6.50 22.43 -9.22
CA ASP A 14 5.84 21.68 -8.14
C ASP A 14 6.73 21.60 -6.89
N ASP A 15 8.05 21.47 -7.07
CA ASP A 15 9.02 21.43 -5.97
C ASP A 15 8.99 22.63 -5.02
N ILE A 16 8.74 23.83 -5.58
CA ILE A 16 8.86 25.10 -4.88
C ILE A 16 7.50 25.68 -4.47
N HIS A 17 6.40 25.05 -4.88
CA HIS A 17 5.05 25.54 -4.58
C HIS A 17 4.08 24.47 -4.10
N ALA A 18 4.38 23.17 -4.24
CA ALA A 18 3.55 22.12 -3.69
C ALA A 18 3.40 22.24 -2.18
N THR A 19 2.22 21.85 -1.69
CA THR A 19 1.90 21.85 -0.26
C THR A 19 1.21 20.57 0.17
N GLY A 20 1.21 20.27 1.47
CA GLY A 20 0.46 19.15 2.04
C GLY A 20 0.94 17.79 1.53
N LEU A 21 -0.01 16.95 1.08
CA LEU A 21 0.25 15.58 0.63
C LEU A 21 0.99 15.53 -0.72
N GLU A 22 0.71 16.47 -1.60
CA GLU A 22 1.44 16.61 -2.87
C GLU A 22 2.94 16.81 -2.60
N ARG A 23 3.28 17.73 -1.70
CA ARG A 23 4.68 17.94 -1.31
C ARG A 23 5.30 16.70 -0.66
N LEU A 24 4.54 15.97 0.17
CA LEU A 24 5.02 14.74 0.79
C LEU A 24 5.37 13.69 -0.26
N GLN A 25 4.52 13.51 -1.26
CA GLN A 25 4.75 12.59 -2.36
C GLN A 25 5.99 12.98 -3.18
N ILE A 26 6.10 14.24 -3.60
CA ILE A 26 7.24 14.74 -4.39
C ILE A 26 8.57 14.54 -3.64
N LEU A 27 8.60 14.85 -2.33
CA LEU A 27 9.80 14.64 -1.52
C LEU A 27 10.14 13.15 -1.38
N GLY A 28 9.14 12.29 -1.20
CA GLY A 28 9.35 10.84 -1.17
C GLY A 28 9.93 10.32 -2.48
N GLU A 29 9.34 10.69 -3.62
CA GLU A 29 9.80 10.30 -4.96
C GLU A 29 11.25 10.72 -5.22
N LYS A 30 11.65 11.92 -4.78
CA LYS A 30 13.03 12.40 -4.88
C LYS A 30 14.04 11.58 -4.10
N GLU A 31 13.64 11.08 -2.93
CA GLU A 31 14.45 10.20 -2.09
C GLU A 31 14.32 8.71 -2.49
N GLY A 32 13.56 8.41 -3.55
CA GLY A 32 13.30 7.04 -3.99
C GLY A 32 12.37 6.25 -3.05
N VAL A 33 11.57 6.95 -2.24
CA VAL A 33 10.61 6.38 -1.28
C VAL A 33 9.18 6.51 -1.80
N GLU A 34 8.54 5.37 -2.09
CA GLU A 34 7.12 5.29 -2.39
C GLU A 34 6.31 5.46 -1.08
N VAL A 35 5.84 6.68 -0.81
CA VAL A 35 5.10 7.01 0.44
C VAL A 35 3.76 6.29 0.53
N PHE A 36 3.11 6.06 -0.61
CA PHE A 36 1.85 5.35 -0.71
C PHE A 36 2.06 4.00 -1.37
N ASP A 37 1.69 2.93 -0.66
CA ASP A 37 1.83 1.56 -1.14
C ASP A 37 0.76 1.23 -2.18
N LEU A 38 1.18 1.02 -3.42
CA LEU A 38 0.35 0.59 -4.54
C LEU A 38 0.62 -0.87 -4.95
N LYS A 39 1.45 -1.58 -4.20
CA LYS A 39 1.84 -2.95 -4.54
C LYS A 39 0.70 -3.92 -4.21
N PRO A 40 0.53 -4.99 -5.01
CA PRO A 40 -0.40 -6.06 -4.66
C PRO A 40 0.08 -6.80 -3.42
N LEU A 41 -0.79 -7.61 -2.85
CA LEU A 41 -0.42 -8.54 -1.79
C LEU A 41 0.59 -9.57 -2.31
N ASP A 42 1.47 -10.02 -1.43
CA ASP A 42 2.43 -11.08 -1.73
C ASP A 42 1.71 -12.39 -2.07
N SER A 43 1.86 -12.82 -3.32
CA SER A 43 1.32 -14.06 -3.88
C SER A 43 2.42 -15.07 -4.23
N SER A 44 3.65 -14.88 -3.74
CA SER A 44 4.81 -15.74 -4.06
C SER A 44 4.72 -17.14 -3.46
N ARG A 45 3.90 -17.32 -2.42
CA ARG A 45 3.68 -18.58 -1.72
C ARG A 45 2.27 -18.66 -1.13
N ILE A 46 1.84 -19.87 -0.75
CA ILE A 46 0.63 -20.09 0.03
C ILE A 46 0.93 -19.83 1.52
N GLY A 47 0.05 -19.07 2.18
CA GLY A 47 0.11 -18.82 3.62
C GLY A 47 -0.37 -20.04 4.42
N THR A 48 0.25 -20.31 5.58
CA THR A 48 -0.24 -21.32 6.53
C THR A 48 -0.46 -20.71 7.91
N LEU A 49 -1.12 -21.45 8.81
CA LEU A 49 -1.24 -20.99 10.20
C LEU A 49 0.12 -20.87 10.92
N ALA A 50 1.09 -21.72 10.55
CA ALA A 50 2.44 -21.68 11.11
C ALA A 50 3.30 -20.58 10.47
N ASP A 51 3.09 -20.30 9.18
CA ASP A 51 3.80 -19.27 8.42
C ASP A 51 2.83 -18.49 7.51
N PRO A 52 2.10 -17.49 8.04
CA PRO A 52 1.09 -16.76 7.31
C PRO A 52 1.68 -15.68 6.40
N ILE A 53 0.92 -15.23 5.39
CA ILE A 53 1.23 -14.01 4.65
C ILE A 53 0.96 -12.80 5.57
N LYS A 54 2.01 -12.06 5.89
CA LYS A 54 1.91 -10.86 6.74
C LYS A 54 1.46 -9.68 5.90
N VAL A 55 0.38 -9.03 6.34
CA VAL A 55 -0.15 -7.83 5.69
C VAL A 55 0.14 -6.64 6.58
N TYR A 56 0.88 -5.67 6.06
CA TYR A 56 1.11 -4.41 6.76
C TYR A 56 -0.20 -3.63 6.89
N SER A 57 -0.46 -2.97 8.02
CA SER A 57 -1.61 -2.09 8.18
C SER A 57 -1.29 -1.00 9.20
N LEU A 58 -1.73 0.23 8.92
CA LEU A 58 -1.70 1.34 9.86
C LEU A 58 -2.93 1.36 10.79
N ALA A 59 -3.95 0.53 10.50
CA ALA A 59 -5.18 0.41 11.27
C ALA A 59 -5.40 -1.03 11.77
N PRO A 60 -6.20 -1.23 12.84
CA PRO A 60 -6.50 -2.58 13.38
C PRO A 60 -7.23 -3.52 12.41
N GLU A 61 -7.80 -2.98 11.33
CA GLU A 61 -8.46 -3.74 10.28
C GLU A 61 -7.98 -3.34 8.89
N ARG A 62 -8.00 -4.28 7.94
CA ARG A 62 -7.65 -4.05 6.54
C ARG A 62 -8.40 -5.00 5.62
N ILE A 63 -8.96 -4.46 4.54
CA ILE A 63 -9.56 -5.26 3.47
C ILE A 63 -8.44 -5.80 2.58
N ILE A 64 -8.50 -7.10 2.29
CA ILE A 64 -7.57 -7.80 1.41
C ILE A 64 -8.30 -8.60 0.33
N GLY A 65 -7.63 -8.79 -0.80
CA GLY A 65 -8.09 -9.61 -1.91
C GLY A 65 -7.14 -10.77 -2.18
N CYS A 66 -7.62 -12.00 -2.07
CA CYS A 66 -6.85 -13.19 -2.41
C CYS A 66 -7.24 -13.69 -3.80
N THR A 67 -6.26 -13.82 -4.70
CA THR A 67 -6.38 -14.49 -6.01
C THR A 67 -5.53 -15.77 -6.08
N GLY A 68 -4.92 -16.14 -4.96
CA GLY A 68 -4.14 -17.36 -4.75
C GLY A 68 -2.65 -17.21 -5.06
N SER A 69 -1.95 -18.35 -5.07
CA SER A 69 -0.51 -18.43 -5.35
C SER A 69 -0.27 -19.63 -6.28
N PRO A 70 0.21 -19.41 -7.53
CA PRO A 70 0.54 -18.12 -8.15
C PRO A 70 -0.65 -17.15 -8.24
N ALA A 71 -0.38 -15.86 -8.44
CA ALA A 71 -1.43 -14.85 -8.58
C ALA A 71 -2.47 -15.27 -9.64
N GLU A 72 -3.75 -15.00 -9.38
CA GLU A 72 -4.87 -15.30 -10.29
C GLU A 72 -5.10 -16.81 -10.54
N SER A 73 -4.59 -17.68 -9.67
CA SER A 73 -4.91 -19.11 -9.68
C SER A 73 -6.38 -19.43 -9.37
N HIS A 74 -7.10 -18.50 -8.73
CA HIS A 74 -8.53 -18.59 -8.48
C HIS A 74 -9.21 -17.21 -8.46
N GLU A 75 -10.55 -17.21 -8.47
CA GLU A 75 -11.38 -15.99 -8.42
C GLU A 75 -11.12 -15.16 -7.15
N LEU A 76 -11.32 -13.85 -7.25
CA LEU A 76 -11.03 -12.93 -6.17
C LEU A 76 -11.92 -13.16 -4.94
N HIS A 77 -11.30 -13.53 -3.82
CA HIS A 77 -11.96 -13.56 -2.51
C HIS A 77 -11.58 -12.33 -1.68
N TRP A 78 -12.58 -11.51 -1.36
CA TRP A 78 -12.44 -10.37 -0.46
C TRP A 78 -12.60 -10.79 1.00
N MET A 79 -11.70 -10.31 1.86
CA MET A 79 -11.73 -10.60 3.30
C MET A 79 -11.39 -9.36 4.12
N ASN A 80 -12.06 -9.18 5.27
CA ASN A 80 -11.67 -8.20 6.28
C ASN A 80 -10.77 -8.87 7.35
N LEU A 81 -9.49 -8.48 7.36
CA LEU A 81 -8.51 -8.86 8.39
C LEU A 81 -8.68 -7.97 9.62
N THR A 82 -8.60 -8.57 10.80
CA THR A 82 -8.57 -7.84 12.07
C THR A 82 -7.41 -8.35 12.94
N THR A 83 -7.01 -7.59 13.95
CA THR A 83 -5.98 -8.01 14.91
C THR A 83 -6.41 -9.17 15.82
N GLU A 84 -7.72 -9.44 15.92
CA GLU A 84 -8.28 -10.42 16.86
C GLU A 84 -8.21 -11.86 16.35
N LYS A 85 -8.28 -12.06 15.03
CA LYS A 85 -8.33 -13.40 14.43
C LYS A 85 -7.62 -13.47 13.09
N VAL A 86 -6.90 -14.57 12.91
CA VAL A 86 -6.34 -14.94 11.61
C VAL A 86 -7.50 -15.25 10.65
N ARG A 87 -7.41 -14.76 9.42
CA ARG A 87 -8.32 -15.13 8.33
C ARG A 87 -7.67 -16.16 7.45
N ARG A 88 -8.52 -17.00 6.87
CA ARG A 88 -8.18 -18.05 5.91
C ARG A 88 -9.01 -17.83 4.66
N CYS A 89 -8.37 -17.80 3.50
CA CYS A 89 -9.05 -17.87 2.22
C CYS A 89 -9.84 -19.19 2.14
N PRO A 90 -11.13 -19.16 1.77
CA PRO A 90 -11.95 -20.37 1.69
C PRO A 90 -11.53 -21.31 0.56
N GLU A 91 -10.75 -20.84 -0.41
CA GLU A 91 -10.36 -21.60 -1.59
C GLU A 91 -8.92 -22.13 -1.51
N CYS A 92 -7.91 -21.25 -1.44
CA CYS A 92 -6.51 -21.67 -1.37
C CYS A 92 -5.97 -21.91 0.05
N GLY A 93 -6.74 -21.54 1.08
CA GLY A 93 -6.35 -21.75 2.48
C GLY A 93 -5.26 -20.82 3.02
N SER A 94 -4.81 -19.83 2.24
CA SER A 94 -3.89 -18.76 2.66
C SER A 94 -4.43 -17.90 3.79
#